data_AF-A0AAW1D7S7-F1
#
_entry.id   AF-A0AAW1D7S7-F1
#
_cell.length_a   1.000
_cell.length_b   1.000
_cell.length_c   1.000
_cell.angle_alpha   90.00
_cell.angle_beta   90.00
_cell.angle_gamma   90.00
#
_symmetry.space_group_name_H-M   'P 1'
#
loop_
_entity.id
_entity.type
_entity.pdbx_description
1 polymer ?
#
loop_
_entity_poly.entity_id
_entity_poly.type
_entity_poly.pdbx_seq_one_letter_code
_entity_poly.pdbx_strand_id
1 'polypeptide(L)'
;MCRLVKRETKLVEEQWRYLFTLALVLCHFQTGSNHIVMAIIDRWVALRHKGVKVEMVWVRAHAGIEGNSRVDWFAKKATQLGEPLEVKIPYSDVIGTYKQKAIANWQKIYL
;
A
#
# COMPACT_ATOMS: atom_id res chain seq x y z
N MET A 1 1.85 -41.85 10.89
CA MET A 1 0.66 -41.08 10.48
C MET A 1 0.67 -39.73 11.24
N CYS A 2 1.58 -38.81 10.89
CA CYS A 2 1.69 -37.51 11.58
C CYS A 2 2.49 -36.52 10.70
N ARG A 3 1.91 -36.05 9.60
CA ARG A 3 2.48 -34.98 8.75
C ARG A 3 1.46 -33.94 8.27
N LEU A 4 0.15 -34.17 8.48
CA LEU A 4 -0.91 -33.30 7.95
C LEU A 4 -1.35 -32.20 8.93
N VAL A 5 -1.23 -32.40 10.24
CA VAL A 5 -1.69 -31.41 11.25
C VAL A 5 -0.78 -30.17 11.34
N LYS A 6 0.49 -30.26 10.91
CA LYS A 6 1.44 -29.12 10.97
C LYS A 6 1.29 -28.10 9.83
N ARG A 7 0.51 -28.39 8.79
CA ARG A 7 0.28 -27.43 7.69
C ARG A 7 -0.86 -26.45 7.98
N GLU A 8 -1.89 -26.89 8.67
CA GLU A 8 -3.05 -26.05 9.00
C GLU A 8 -2.73 -25.02 10.10
N THR A 9 -1.88 -25.38 11.07
CA THR A 9 -1.50 -24.45 12.15
C THR A 9 -0.66 -23.26 11.67
N LYS A 10 0.18 -23.45 10.64
CA LYS A 10 0.96 -22.36 10.03
C LYS A 10 0.08 -21.36 9.26
N LEU A 11 -0.96 -21.82 8.58
CA LEU A 11 -1.89 -20.97 7.84
C LEU A 11 -2.68 -20.04 8.77
N VAL A 12 -3.08 -20.54 9.95
CA VAL A 12 -3.79 -19.75 10.96
C VAL A 12 -2.86 -18.71 11.59
N GLU A 13 -1.62 -19.08 11.97
CA GLU A 13 -0.63 -18.12 12.49
C GLU A 13 -0.23 -17.03 11.48
N GLU A 14 -0.15 -17.37 10.19
CA GLU A 14 0.07 -16.38 9.14
C GLU A 14 -1.13 -15.45 8.98
N GLN A 15 -2.38 -15.95 9.06
CA GLN A 15 -3.59 -15.13 9.00
C GLN A 15 -3.66 -14.07 10.13
N TRP A 16 -3.26 -14.41 11.35
CA TRP A 16 -3.23 -13.43 12.46
C TRP A 16 -2.21 -12.31 12.22
N ARG A 17 -1.09 -12.58 11.53
CA ARG A 17 -0.12 -11.53 11.13
C ARG A 17 -0.72 -10.58 10.08
N TYR A 18 -1.59 -11.06 9.19
CA TYR A 18 -2.30 -10.22 8.21
C TYR A 18 -3.42 -9.39 8.85
N LEU A 19 -4.17 -9.96 9.80
CA LEU A 19 -5.22 -9.24 10.52
C LEU A 19 -4.65 -8.18 11.48
N PHE A 20 -3.54 -8.48 12.16
CA PHE A 20 -2.85 -7.49 13.01
C PHE A 20 -2.26 -6.35 12.19
N THR A 21 -1.72 -6.61 11.00
CA THR A 21 -1.17 -5.55 10.13
C THR A 21 -2.27 -4.68 9.52
N LEU A 22 -3.41 -5.24 9.14
CA LEU A 22 -4.55 -4.46 8.63
C LEU A 22 -5.15 -3.55 9.72
N ALA A 23 -5.31 -4.06 10.95
CA ALA A 23 -5.79 -3.26 12.08
C ALA A 23 -4.80 -2.14 12.47
N LEU A 24 -3.48 -2.40 12.38
CA LEU A 24 -2.45 -1.40 12.66
C LEU A 24 -2.44 -0.27 11.62
N VAL A 25 -2.59 -0.60 10.33
CA VAL A 25 -2.69 0.39 9.24
C VAL A 25 -3.94 1.24 9.38
N LEU A 26 -5.06 0.66 9.81
CA LEU A 26 -6.30 1.39 10.07
C LEU A 26 -6.20 2.30 11.31
N CYS A 27 -5.48 1.89 12.36
CA CYS A 27 -5.37 2.63 13.61
C CYS A 27 -4.32 3.77 13.55
N HIS A 28 -3.25 3.61 12.76
CA HIS A 28 -2.18 4.62 12.64
C HIS A 28 -2.50 5.76 11.66
N PHE A 29 -3.62 5.70 10.92
CA PHE A 29 -3.96 6.68 9.87
C PHE A 29 -4.68 7.94 10.38
N GLN A 30 -4.78 8.14 11.70
CA GLN A 30 -5.60 9.22 12.26
C GLN A 30 -4.92 10.59 12.40
N THR A 31 -3.72 10.79 11.84
CA THR A 31 -3.03 12.09 11.92
C THR A 31 -2.39 12.48 10.59
N GLY A 32 -3.20 13.09 9.70
CA GLY A 32 -2.76 13.68 8.42
C GLY A 32 -3.32 12.93 7.21
N SER A 33 -4.60 13.12 6.94
CA SER A 33 -5.38 12.31 6.00
C SER A 33 -4.91 12.46 4.55
N ASN A 34 -4.17 11.46 4.05
CA ASN A 34 -3.92 11.31 2.62
C ASN A 34 -5.28 11.07 1.92
N HIS A 35 -5.75 12.07 1.18
CA HIS A 35 -7.08 12.06 0.55
C HIS A 35 -7.23 10.97 -0.52
N ILE A 36 -6.12 10.48 -1.09
CA ILE A 36 -6.13 9.33 -2.00
C ILE A 36 -6.54 8.06 -1.25
N VAL A 37 -5.99 7.87 -0.05
CA VAL A 37 -6.34 6.73 0.81
C VAL A 37 -7.82 6.81 1.21
N MET A 38 -8.32 8.00 1.56
CA MET A 38 -9.74 8.18 1.85
C MET A 38 -10.63 7.83 0.65
N ALA A 39 -10.26 8.28 -0.57
CA ALA A 39 -11.00 7.94 -1.78
C ALA A 39 -11.03 6.43 -2.06
N ILE A 40 -9.93 5.71 -1.77
CA ILE A 40 -9.88 4.24 -1.88
C ILE A 40 -10.83 3.59 -0.86
N ILE A 41 -10.82 4.04 0.39
CA ILE A 41 -11.69 3.53 1.45
C ILE A 41 -13.17 3.77 1.08
N ASP A 42 -13.53 4.97 0.64
CA ASP A 42 -14.89 5.30 0.24
C ASP A 42 -15.38 4.40 -0.90
N ARG A 43 -14.51 4.17 -1.91
CA ARG A 43 -14.82 3.27 -3.02
C ARG A 43 -15.02 1.83 -2.55
N TRP A 44 -14.17 1.37 -1.64
CA TRP A 44 -14.25 0.03 -1.07
C TRP A 44 -15.54 -0.17 -0.26
N VAL A 45 -15.90 0.79 0.58
CA VAL A 45 -17.16 0.79 1.34
C VAL A 45 -18.36 0.77 0.40
N ALA A 46 -18.35 1.59 -0.65
CA ALA A 46 -19.43 1.62 -1.65
C ALA A 46 -19.60 0.26 -2.38
N LEU A 47 -18.50 -0.44 -2.69
CA LEU A 47 -18.55 -1.78 -3.27
C LEU A 47 -19.13 -2.81 -2.29
N ARG A 48 -18.74 -2.71 -1.02
CA ARG A 48 -19.25 -3.57 0.04
C ARG A 48 -20.76 -3.41 0.24
N HIS A 49 -21.28 -2.18 0.20
CA HIS A 49 -22.72 -1.93 0.26
C HIS A 49 -23.50 -2.51 -0.93
N LYS A 50 -22.85 -2.68 -2.09
CA LYS A 50 -23.43 -3.36 -3.25
C LYS A 50 -23.38 -4.89 -3.17
N GLY A 51 -22.88 -5.44 -2.05
CA GLY A 51 -22.70 -6.88 -1.88
C GLY A 51 -21.46 -7.44 -2.59
N VAL A 52 -20.58 -6.58 -3.13
CA VAL A 52 -19.33 -7.02 -3.76
C VAL A 52 -18.30 -7.29 -2.67
N LYS A 53 -17.81 -8.53 -2.59
CA LYS A 53 -16.74 -8.90 -1.65
C LYS A 53 -15.38 -8.53 -2.25
N VAL A 54 -14.71 -7.55 -1.64
CA VAL A 54 -13.35 -7.14 -2.00
C VAL A 54 -12.43 -7.35 -0.81
N GLU A 55 -11.40 -8.17 -1.00
CA GLU A 55 -10.37 -8.45 0.00
C GLU A 55 -9.09 -7.71 -0.36
N MET A 56 -8.50 -7.03 0.62
CA MET A 56 -7.19 -6.39 0.48
C MET A 56 -6.14 -7.26 1.16
N VAL A 57 -5.10 -7.64 0.39
CA VAL A 57 -4.00 -8.47 0.89
C VAL A 57 -2.68 -7.77 0.67
N TRP A 58 -1.81 -7.82 1.68
CA TRP A 58 -0.44 -7.35 1.53
C TRP A 58 0.41 -8.43 0.88
N VAL A 59 0.96 -8.14 -0.29
CA VAL A 59 1.86 -9.04 -1.02
C VAL A 59 3.28 -8.52 -0.92
N ARG A 60 4.20 -9.37 -0.46
CA ARG A 60 5.62 -9.01 -0.39
C ARG A 60 6.17 -8.73 -1.79
N ALA A 61 6.88 -7.61 -1.93
CA ALA A 61 7.60 -7.27 -3.16
C ALA A 61 8.66 -8.32 -3.52
N HIS A 62 8.85 -8.57 -4.81
CA HIS A 62 9.87 -9.47 -5.35
C HIS A 62 9.82 -10.91 -4.80
N ALA A 63 8.65 -11.39 -4.37
CA ALA A 63 8.48 -12.76 -3.86
C ALA A 63 8.50 -13.86 -4.95
N GLY A 64 8.83 -13.51 -6.21
CA GLY A 64 8.78 -14.43 -7.35
C GLY A 64 7.36 -14.80 -7.81
N ILE A 65 6.33 -14.10 -7.32
CA ILE A 65 4.94 -14.31 -7.71
C ILE A 65 4.69 -13.59 -9.04
N GLU A 66 4.47 -14.34 -10.11
CA GLU A 66 4.27 -13.81 -11.47
C GLU A 66 3.13 -12.77 -11.52
N GLY A 67 2.01 -13.04 -10.83
CA GLY A 67 0.88 -12.11 -10.75
C GLY A 67 1.26 -10.75 -10.14
N ASN A 68 2.12 -10.73 -9.12
CA ASN A 68 2.60 -9.49 -8.50
C ASN A 68 3.49 -8.70 -9.47
N SER A 69 4.41 -9.40 -10.15
CA SER A 69 5.27 -8.79 -11.18
C SER A 69 4.48 -8.21 -12.35
N ARG A 70 3.40 -8.89 -12.77
CA ARG A 70 2.53 -8.41 -13.84
C ARG A 70 1.74 -7.17 -13.44
N VAL A 71 1.20 -7.13 -12.21
CA VAL A 71 0.51 -5.95 -11.67
C VAL A 71 1.46 -4.76 -11.54
N ASP A 72 2.68 -4.97 -11.03
CA ASP A 72 3.72 -3.94 -10.96
C ASP A 72 4.09 -3.40 -12.36
N TRP A 73 4.20 -4.28 -13.35
CA TRP A 73 4.44 -3.86 -14.74
C TRP A 73 3.31 -2.99 -15.29
N PHE A 74 2.05 -3.38 -15.07
CA PHE A 74 0.90 -2.58 -15.49
C PHE A 74 0.84 -1.24 -14.78
N ALA A 75 1.09 -1.21 -13.46
CA ALA A 75 1.12 0.03 -12.69
C ALA A 75 2.18 1.00 -13.23
N LYS A 76 3.40 0.51 -13.53
CA LYS A 76 4.46 1.31 -14.16
C LYS A 76 4.10 1.78 -15.56
N LYS A 77 3.38 0.98 -16.34
CA LYS A 77 2.91 1.41 -17.66
C LYS A 77 1.82 2.48 -17.56
N ALA A 78 0.94 2.39 -16.57
CA ALA A 78 -0.08 3.40 -16.32
C ALA A 78 0.53 4.77 -15.97
N THR A 79 1.67 4.84 -15.28
CA THR A 79 2.32 6.14 -15.02
C THR A 79 2.94 6.78 -16.25
N GLN A 80 3.22 6.01 -17.31
CA GLN A 80 3.84 6.50 -18.55
C GLN A 80 2.82 6.80 -19.65
N LEU A 81 1.78 5.97 -19.75
CA LEU A 81 0.81 5.97 -20.85
C LEU A 81 -0.62 6.28 -20.40
N GLY A 82 -0.88 6.28 -19.10
CA GLY A 82 -2.21 6.51 -18.56
C GLY A 82 -2.60 7.98 -18.59
N GLU A 83 -3.89 8.22 -18.40
CA GLU A 83 -4.42 9.58 -18.25
C GLU A 83 -3.95 10.17 -16.91
N PRO A 84 -3.50 11.43 -16.89
CA PRO A 84 -3.15 12.10 -15.65
C PRO A 84 -4.38 12.20 -14.77
N LEU A 85 -4.23 11.74 -13.53
CA LEU A 85 -5.28 11.89 -12.54
C LEU A 85 -5.30 13.36 -12.07
N GLU A 86 -6.43 14.06 -12.22
CA GLU A 86 -6.63 15.42 -11.69
C GLU A 86 -6.81 15.42 -10.17
N VAL A 87 -5.85 14.85 -9.45
CA VAL A 87 -5.85 14.75 -8.00
C VAL A 87 -4.63 15.48 -7.46
N LYS A 88 -4.85 16.31 -6.44
CA LYS A 88 -3.76 17.05 -5.79
C LYS A 88 -2.78 16.05 -5.19
N ILE A 89 -1.48 16.30 -5.29
CA ILE A 89 -0.50 15.41 -4.66
C ILE A 89 -0.57 15.62 -3.14
N PRO A 90 -0.72 14.56 -2.32
CA PRO A 90 -0.72 14.68 -0.87
C PRO A 90 0.59 15.31 -0.37
N TYR A 91 0.48 16.24 0.57
CA TYR A 91 1.65 16.93 1.14
C TYR A 91 2.68 15.95 1.72
N SER A 92 2.21 14.88 2.36
CA SER A 92 3.04 13.80 2.92
C SER A 92 3.99 13.19 1.88
N ASP A 93 3.56 13.12 0.62
CA ASP A 93 4.25 12.38 -0.42
C ASP A 93 5.38 13.22 -1.04
N VAL A 94 5.28 14.55 -0.94
CA VAL A 94 6.25 15.49 -1.52
C VAL A 94 7.21 16.08 -0.50
N ILE A 95 6.79 16.25 0.76
CA ILE A 95 7.57 17.00 1.76
C ILE A 95 8.94 16.37 2.03
N GLY A 96 9.04 15.03 2.02
CA GLY A 96 10.30 14.33 2.21
C GLY A 96 11.35 14.72 1.16
N THR A 97 10.94 14.75 -0.11
CA THR A 97 11.80 15.10 -1.25
C THR A 97 12.29 16.55 -1.17
N TYR A 98 11.42 17.49 -0.79
CA TYR A 98 11.82 18.89 -0.63
C TYR A 98 12.79 19.08 0.53
N LYS A 99 12.57 18.39 1.67
CA LYS A 99 13.49 18.43 2.81
C LYS A 99 14.87 17.90 2.43
N GLN A 100 14.95 16.78 1.69
CA GLN A 100 16.22 16.24 1.22
C GLN A 100 16.96 17.21 0.31
N LYS A 101 16.27 17.84 -0.64
CA LYS A 101 16.86 18.86 -1.51
C LYS A 101 17.35 20.08 -0.73
N ALA A 102 16.58 20.55 0.25
CA ALA A 102 16.97 21.67 1.09
C ALA A 102 18.25 21.37 1.88
N ILE A 103 18.35 20.18 2.47
CA ILE A 103 19.54 19.72 3.19
C ILE A 103 20.74 19.63 2.24
N ALA A 104 20.58 19.00 1.07
CA ALA A 104 21.66 18.86 0.08
C ALA A 104 22.17 20.24 -0.41
N ASN A 105 21.27 21.19 -0.62
CA ASN A 105 21.64 22.56 -0.99
C ASN A 105 22.38 23.28 0.13
N TRP A 106 21.90 23.14 1.37
CA TRP A 106 22.58 23.73 2.53
C TRP A 106 24.00 23.15 2.67
N GLN A 107 24.16 21.84 2.55
CA GLN A 107 25.48 21.20 2.58
C GLN A 107 26.39 21.75 1.48
N LYS A 108 25.91 21.90 0.25
CA LYS A 108 26.71 22.43 -0.86
C LYS A 108 27.19 23.89 -0.67
N ILE A 109 26.44 24.69 0.09
CA ILE A 109 26.77 26.10 0.33
C ILE A 109 27.79 26.25 1.47
N TYR A 110 27.74 25.37 2.47
CA TYR A 110 28.46 25.55 3.73
C TYR A 110 29.51 24.46 4.05
N LEU A 111 29.58 23.38 3.28
CA LEU A 111 30.63 22.35 3.32
C LEU A 111 31.41 22.35 2.00
#